data_AF-A0AAW1KB97-F1
#
_entry.id   AF-A0AAW1KB97-F1
#
_cell.length_a   1.000
_cell.length_b   1.000
_cell.length_c   1.000
_cell.angle_alpha   90.00
_cell.angle_beta   90.00
_cell.angle_gamma   90.00
#
_symmetry.space_group_name_H-M   'P 1'
#
loop_
_entity.id
_entity.type
_entity.pdbx_description
1 polymer ?
#
loop_
_entity_poly.entity_id
_entity_poly.type
_entity_poly.pdbx_seq_one_letter_code
_entity_poly.pdbx_strand_id
1 'polypeptide(L)'
;MATLFLPLEIITNILSRLPSKSLCRFKCVSKQWNSQISSPNFINLYLTQTLISDNYPNLIIAQFSLSSTPISDVLNPNFHFTELNHPLKRLCRTQDFSYYDPKVHPQILGSCNGIVCIAVYDKSSIFLYNPCIKTHRLIPHFLPSDDTNPLLEITPGYINVVVFGFGYDSRSDDYKMMRMIEARMRNMVSYRESSVYSMRDDSWKLLIDETNTMEYILQNGMGVLSNEVLHFVVAGPNYKPLIKCYNLCNETFSFVNLPNYNENFSRKGDVFVRKPA
;
A
#
# COMPACT_ATOMS: atom_id res chain seq x y z
N MET A 1 33.71 -12.87 38.74
CA MET A 1 32.93 -11.74 38.20
C MET A 1 31.60 -12.30 37.69
N ALA A 2 30.48 -11.97 38.34
CA ALA A 2 29.17 -12.39 37.88
C ALA A 2 28.77 -11.53 36.68
N THR A 3 28.70 -12.13 35.50
CA THR A 3 28.11 -11.49 34.32
C THR A 3 26.59 -11.41 34.54
N LEU A 4 26.08 -10.20 34.74
CA LEU A 4 24.64 -9.93 34.80
C LEU A 4 24.05 -10.18 33.41
N PHE A 5 23.51 -11.38 33.19
CA PHE A 5 22.72 -11.70 32.01
C PHE A 5 21.28 -11.24 32.24
N LEU A 6 20.84 -10.25 31.46
CA LEU A 6 19.43 -9.91 31.36
C LEU A 6 18.67 -11.09 30.71
N PRO A 7 17.49 -11.48 31.24
CA PRO A 7 16.66 -12.50 30.62
C PRO A 7 16.28 -12.12 29.17
N LEU A 8 16.15 -13.12 28.29
CA LEU A 8 15.85 -12.92 26.87
C LEU A 8 14.53 -12.15 26.64
N GLU A 9 13.54 -12.38 27.50
CA GLU A 9 12.24 -11.70 27.45
C GLU A 9 12.39 -10.20 27.71
N ILE A 10 13.23 -9.81 28.68
CA ILE A 10 13.51 -8.41 28.99
C ILE A 10 14.26 -7.75 27.83
N ILE A 11 15.22 -8.45 27.24
CA ILE A 11 15.92 -7.97 26.03
C ILE A 11 14.92 -7.78 24.88
N THR A 12 14.02 -8.73 24.66
CA THR A 12 12.94 -8.62 23.65
C THR A 12 12.10 -7.37 23.86
N ASN A 13 11.67 -7.11 25.10
CA ASN A 13 10.83 -5.96 25.44
C ASN A 13 11.57 -4.63 25.29
N ILE A 14 12.86 -4.58 25.62
CA ILE A 14 13.69 -3.39 25.39
C ILE A 14 13.82 -3.13 23.90
N LEU A 15 14.20 -4.17 23.14
CA LEU A 15 14.39 -4.07 21.69
C LEU A 15 13.10 -3.63 20.98
N SER A 16 11.94 -4.14 21.36
CA SER A 16 10.67 -3.82 20.70
C SER A 16 10.23 -2.36 20.81
N ARG A 17 10.82 -1.60 21.73
CA ARG A 17 10.54 -0.16 21.93
C ARG A 17 11.51 0.75 21.19
N LEU A 18 12.55 0.20 20.58
CA LEU A 18 13.57 0.99 19.89
C LEU A 18 13.12 1.36 18.48
N PRO A 19 13.54 2.53 17.95
CA PRO A 19 13.30 2.87 16.56
C PRO A 19 13.85 1.81 15.60
N SER A 20 13.14 1.56 14.49
CA SER A 20 13.51 0.56 13.48
C SER A 20 14.97 0.69 13.01
N LYS A 21 15.46 1.91 12.81
CA LYS A 21 16.87 2.19 12.43
C LYS A 21 17.87 1.69 13.47
N SER A 22 17.54 1.78 14.76
CA SER A 22 18.39 1.27 15.84
C SER A 22 18.37 -0.26 15.87
N LEU A 23 17.19 -0.86 15.72
CA LEU A 23 17.05 -2.32 15.60
C LEU A 23 17.87 -2.90 14.44
N CYS A 24 17.87 -2.23 13.29
CA CYS A 24 18.66 -2.66 12.14
C CYS A 24 20.17 -2.66 12.43
N ARG A 25 20.67 -1.64 13.14
CA ARG A 25 22.08 -1.59 13.59
C ARG A 25 22.39 -2.68 14.61
N PHE A 26 21.43 -2.97 15.49
CA PHE A 26 21.56 -3.95 16.56
C PHE A 26 21.60 -5.40 16.08
N LYS A 27 21.10 -5.68 14.86
CA LYS A 27 21.35 -6.98 14.19
C LYS A 27 22.84 -7.28 14.04
N CYS A 28 23.71 -6.27 13.95
CA CYS A 28 25.16 -6.46 13.81
C CYS A 28 25.88 -6.75 15.14
N VAL A 29 25.22 -6.63 16.29
CA VAL A 29 25.86 -6.79 17.61
C VAL A 29 26.20 -8.25 17.90
N SER A 30 25.30 -9.19 17.59
CA SER A 30 25.55 -10.62 17.77
C SER A 30 24.63 -11.48 16.88
N LYS A 31 25.01 -12.74 16.67
CA LYS A 31 24.15 -13.72 15.97
C LYS A 31 22.81 -13.93 16.66
N GLN A 32 22.80 -13.94 18.01
CA GLN A 32 21.58 -14.09 18.80
C GLN A 32 20.64 -12.90 18.60
N TRP A 33 21.16 -11.66 18.65
CA TRP A 33 20.37 -10.46 18.42
C TRP A 33 19.84 -10.41 16.98
N ASN A 34 20.66 -10.76 15.98
CA ASN A 34 20.20 -10.84 14.60
C ASN A 34 19.03 -11.84 14.44
N SER A 35 19.17 -13.04 15.01
CA SER A 35 18.14 -14.09 14.95
C SER A 35 16.86 -13.66 15.66
N GLN A 36 16.98 -13.06 16.84
CA GLN A 36 15.84 -12.57 17.62
C GLN A 36 15.11 -11.44 16.90
N ILE A 37 15.81 -10.40 16.45
CA ILE A 37 15.22 -9.24 15.76
C ILE A 37 14.61 -9.63 14.41
N SER A 38 15.14 -10.67 13.76
CA SER A 38 14.64 -11.15 12.47
C SER A 38 13.54 -12.23 12.61
N SER A 39 13.21 -12.65 13.83
CA SER A 39 12.18 -13.67 14.04
C SER A 39 10.77 -13.13 13.78
N PRO A 40 9.85 -13.93 13.23
CA PRO A 40 8.45 -13.53 13.03
C PRO A 40 7.78 -13.03 14.32
N ASN A 41 8.04 -13.70 15.44
CA ASN A 41 7.51 -13.32 16.75
C ASN A 41 7.94 -11.91 17.17
N PHE A 42 9.23 -11.58 17.01
CA PHE A 42 9.73 -10.25 17.30
C PHE A 42 9.14 -9.20 16.36
N ILE A 43 9.04 -9.51 15.06
CA ILE A 43 8.48 -8.60 14.06
C ILE A 43 7.01 -8.29 14.39
N ASN A 44 6.19 -9.30 14.67
CA ASN A 44 4.78 -9.13 15.02
C ASN A 44 4.61 -8.33 16.32
N LEU A 45 5.43 -8.63 17.34
CA LEU A 45 5.44 -7.89 18.60
C LEU A 45 5.87 -6.44 18.39
N TYR A 46 6.90 -6.20 17.58
CA TYR A 46 7.38 -4.86 17.22
C TYR A 46 6.31 -4.07 16.47
N LEU A 47 5.68 -4.66 15.45
CA LEU A 47 4.60 -4.03 14.68
C LEU A 47 3.42 -3.65 15.57
N THR A 48 2.97 -4.58 16.41
CA THR A 48 1.89 -4.35 17.38
C THR A 48 2.27 -3.22 18.34
N GLN A 49 3.49 -3.23 18.88
CA GLN A 49 3.97 -2.19 19.78
C GLN A 49 4.02 -0.83 19.09
N THR A 50 4.47 -0.77 17.82
CA THR A 50 4.52 0.49 17.05
C THR A 50 3.14 1.03 16.69
N LEU A 51 2.12 0.18 16.55
CA LEU A 51 0.74 0.62 16.35
C LEU A 51 0.13 1.19 17.63
N ILE A 52 0.53 0.68 18.80
CA ILE A 52 0.03 1.12 20.11
C ILE A 52 0.78 2.38 20.60
N SER A 53 2.07 2.47 20.33
CA SER A 53 2.88 3.64 20.72
C SER A 53 2.67 4.79 19.73
N ASP A 54 2.51 6.03 20.21
CA ASP A 54 2.58 7.26 19.41
C ASP A 54 4.00 7.55 18.90
N ASN A 55 4.73 6.52 18.47
CA ASN A 55 6.09 6.62 17.97
C ASN A 55 6.06 7.27 16.58
N TYR A 56 6.20 8.60 16.57
CA TYR A 56 6.52 9.50 15.44
C TYR A 56 6.42 8.83 14.05
N PRO A 57 5.21 8.62 13.51
CA PRO A 57 5.08 8.01 12.19
C PRO A 57 5.70 8.96 11.16
N ASN A 58 6.35 8.39 10.14
CA ASN A 58 6.83 9.18 9.02
C ASN A 58 5.71 9.31 7.99
N LEU A 59 5.42 10.54 7.58
CA LEU A 59 4.62 10.81 6.41
C LEU A 59 5.49 10.56 5.17
N ILE A 60 5.01 9.72 4.26
CA ILE A 60 5.65 9.47 2.96
C ILE A 60 4.73 10.01 1.87
N ILE A 61 5.30 10.80 0.98
CA ILE A 61 4.60 11.36 -0.19
C ILE A 61 5.28 10.92 -1.47
N ALA A 62 4.50 10.81 -2.53
CA ALA A 62 4.99 10.56 -3.87
C ALA A 62 4.40 11.62 -4.81
N GLN A 63 5.27 12.46 -5.37
CA GLN A 63 4.88 13.51 -6.33
C GLN A 63 5.81 13.46 -7.54
N PHE A 64 7.07 13.88 -7.37
CA PHE A 64 8.13 13.75 -8.38
C PHE A 64 9.10 12.60 -8.03
N SER A 65 9.29 12.40 -6.73
CA SER A 65 10.08 11.35 -6.10
C SER A 65 9.34 10.86 -4.85
N LEU A 66 9.82 9.76 -4.28
CA LEU A 66 9.36 9.31 -2.97
C LEU A 66 10.12 10.09 -1.90
N SER A 67 9.41 10.81 -1.03
CA SER A 67 10.03 11.58 0.04
C SER A 67 9.31 11.38 1.37
N SER A 68 10.03 11.54 2.49
CA SER A 68 9.50 11.33 3.83
C SER A 68 9.82 12.46 4.79
N THR A 69 8.96 12.68 5.77
CA THR A 69 9.19 13.57 6.91
C THR A 69 8.51 13.01 8.16
N PRO A 70 9.03 13.21 9.38
CA PRO A 70 8.29 12.87 10.60
C PRO A 70 6.98 13.64 10.65
N ILE A 71 5.86 12.99 11.01
CA ILE A 71 4.56 13.66 11.05
C ILE A 71 4.55 14.83 12.06
N SER A 72 5.33 14.72 13.13
CA SER A 72 5.50 15.77 14.14
C SER A 72 6.02 17.06 13.55
N ASP A 73 6.80 16.96 12.48
CA ASP A 73 7.47 18.09 11.88
C ASP A 73 6.53 18.82 10.93
N VAL A 74 5.44 18.20 10.46
CA VAL A 74 4.49 18.81 9.50
C VAL A 74 3.85 20.11 10.03
N LEU A 75 3.77 20.28 11.35
CA LEU A 75 3.27 21.52 11.97
C LEU A 75 4.33 22.64 12.04
N ASN A 76 5.61 22.31 11.83
CA ASN A 76 6.69 23.28 11.81
C ASN A 76 6.75 23.96 10.43
N PRO A 77 6.65 25.29 10.31
CA PRO A 77 6.67 25.98 9.02
C PRO A 77 7.95 25.75 8.18
N ASN A 78 9.05 25.34 8.82
CA ASN A 78 10.33 25.06 8.16
C ASN A 78 10.60 23.58 7.91
N PHE A 79 9.59 22.72 8.05
CA PHE A 79 9.76 21.31 7.75
C PHE A 79 10.07 21.10 6.27
N HIS A 80 10.80 20.03 6.00
CA HIS A 80 11.11 19.63 4.64
C HIS A 80 10.95 18.12 4.51
N PHE A 81 10.62 17.71 3.29
CA PHE A 81 10.64 16.31 2.93
C PHE A 81 12.07 15.91 2.55
N THR A 82 12.52 14.79 3.12
CA THR A 82 13.79 14.17 2.72
C THR A 82 13.50 13.12 1.66
N GLU A 83 14.15 13.22 0.50
CA GLU A 83 14.02 12.24 -0.57
C GLU A 83 14.52 10.86 -0.10
N LEU A 84 13.68 9.83 -0.25
CA LEU A 84 14.03 8.46 0.05
C LEU A 84 14.90 7.88 -1.06
N ASN A 85 15.90 7.09 -0.67
CA ASN A 85 16.71 6.37 -1.64
C ASN A 85 15.97 5.10 -2.08
N HIS A 86 15.15 5.23 -3.12
CA HIS A 86 14.39 4.12 -3.69
C HIS A 86 15.07 3.57 -4.97
N PRO A 87 14.85 2.29 -5.32
CA PRO A 87 15.57 1.60 -6.40
C PRO A 87 15.41 2.28 -7.75
N LEU A 88 14.24 2.88 -7.97
CA LEU A 88 13.89 3.54 -9.22
C LEU A 88 14.45 4.97 -9.34
N LYS A 89 15.14 5.49 -8.32
CA LYS A 89 15.78 6.82 -8.38
C LYS A 89 16.77 6.95 -9.55
N ARG A 90 17.41 5.84 -9.94
CA ARG A 90 18.27 5.79 -11.13
C ARG A 90 17.46 5.74 -12.42
N LEU A 91 16.42 4.92 -12.46
CA LEU A 91 15.54 4.78 -13.62
C LEU A 91 14.78 6.08 -13.95
N CYS A 92 14.43 6.89 -12.95
CA CYS A 92 13.88 8.24 -13.14
C CYS A 92 14.89 9.27 -13.67
N ARG A 93 16.20 8.95 -13.70
CA ARG A 93 17.29 9.87 -14.08
C ARG A 93 18.06 9.46 -15.34
N THR A 94 17.95 8.22 -15.80
CA THR A 94 18.80 7.64 -16.87
C THR A 94 18.20 7.69 -18.27
N GLN A 95 16.98 8.18 -18.45
CA GLN A 95 16.47 8.50 -19.79
C GLN A 95 16.56 10.01 -19.97
N ASP A 96 17.14 10.44 -21.10
CA ASP A 96 17.09 11.79 -21.67
C ASP A 96 15.64 12.18 -22.01
N PHE A 97 14.72 12.05 -21.05
CA PHE A 97 13.41 12.67 -21.14
C PHE A 97 13.61 14.15 -20.90
N SER A 98 13.81 14.88 -21.98
CA SER A 98 13.50 16.30 -22.01
C SER A 98 12.08 16.45 -21.45
N TYR A 99 11.96 17.19 -20.35
CA TYR A 99 10.69 17.63 -19.77
C TYR A 99 9.82 16.53 -19.12
N TYR A 100 9.63 16.64 -17.79
CA TYR A 100 8.56 16.07 -16.96
C TYR A 100 7.61 15.05 -17.63
N ASP A 101 8.04 13.79 -17.83
CA ASP A 101 7.10 12.73 -18.19
C ASP A 101 6.41 12.23 -16.90
N PRO A 102 5.11 12.53 -16.69
CA PRO A 102 4.38 12.10 -15.50
C PRO A 102 4.33 10.57 -15.36
N LYS A 103 4.57 9.81 -16.42
CA LYS A 103 4.62 8.34 -16.37
C LYS A 103 5.75 7.84 -15.49
N VAL A 104 6.84 8.61 -15.31
CA VAL A 104 8.03 8.15 -14.59
C VAL A 104 7.93 8.42 -13.07
N HIS A 105 6.91 9.15 -12.63
CA HIS A 105 6.74 9.48 -11.22
C HIS A 105 6.18 8.32 -10.40
N PRO A 106 6.68 8.13 -9.16
CA PRO A 106 6.16 7.10 -8.28
C PRO A 106 4.72 7.42 -7.84
N GLN A 107 3.88 6.39 -7.77
CA GLN A 107 2.57 6.44 -7.15
C GLN A 107 2.52 5.44 -6.00
N ILE A 108 2.04 5.87 -4.83
CA ILE A 108 1.81 4.97 -3.69
C ILE A 108 0.48 4.25 -3.92
N LEU A 109 0.52 2.92 -3.98
CA LEU A 109 -0.68 2.07 -4.10
C LEU A 109 -1.24 1.66 -2.74
N GLY A 110 -0.42 1.75 -1.68
CA GLY A 110 -0.81 1.43 -0.31
C GLY A 110 0.40 1.24 0.58
N SER A 111 0.17 1.12 1.89
CA SER A 111 1.20 0.79 2.86
C SER A 111 0.65 -0.15 3.92
N CYS A 112 1.46 -1.10 4.36
CA CYS A 112 1.09 -2.04 5.43
C CYS A 112 2.35 -2.43 6.20
N ASN A 113 2.30 -2.41 7.54
CA ASN A 113 3.39 -2.88 8.41
C ASN A 113 4.78 -2.29 8.08
N GLY A 114 4.83 -1.00 7.72
CA GLY A 114 6.06 -0.30 7.35
C GLY A 114 6.60 -0.61 5.94
N ILE A 115 5.91 -1.45 5.17
CA ILE A 115 6.17 -1.68 3.75
C ILE A 115 5.28 -0.75 2.93
N VAL A 116 5.87 -0.09 1.93
CA VAL A 116 5.17 0.79 0.99
C VAL A 116 5.11 0.10 -0.36
N CYS A 117 3.92 0.02 -0.93
CA CYS A 117 3.73 -0.46 -2.29
C CYS A 117 3.73 0.72 -3.26
N ILE A 118 4.59 0.66 -4.27
CA ILE A 118 4.85 1.77 -5.19
C ILE A 118 4.76 1.28 -6.63
N ALA A 119 4.14 2.10 -7.47
CA ALA A 119 4.06 1.91 -8.91
C ALA A 119 4.79 3.02 -9.66
N VAL A 120 5.31 2.71 -10.85
CA VAL A 120 5.85 3.68 -11.83
C VAL A 120 5.43 3.28 -13.24
N TYR A 121 5.75 4.12 -14.23
CA TYR A 121 5.51 3.87 -15.65
C TYR A 121 4.04 3.57 -15.94
N ASP A 122 3.16 4.46 -15.45
CA ASP A 122 1.70 4.28 -15.51
C ASP A 122 1.23 2.92 -14.97
N LYS A 123 1.83 2.52 -13.84
CA LYS A 123 1.53 1.26 -13.12
C LYS A 123 1.93 -0.03 -13.85
N SER A 124 2.79 0.05 -14.87
CA SER A 124 3.35 -1.14 -15.53
C SER A 124 4.46 -1.83 -14.72
N SER A 125 5.08 -1.11 -13.77
CA SER A 125 6.06 -1.71 -12.85
C SER A 125 5.69 -1.38 -11.41
N ILE A 126 5.56 -2.43 -10.60
CA ILE A 126 5.13 -2.34 -9.20
C ILE A 126 6.16 -3.02 -8.31
N PHE A 127 6.52 -2.36 -7.22
CA PHE A 127 7.47 -2.90 -6.26
C PHE A 127 7.06 -2.58 -4.83
N LEU A 128 7.43 -3.47 -3.93
CA LEU A 128 7.36 -3.25 -2.50
C LEU A 128 8.68 -2.66 -2.02
N TYR A 129 8.60 -1.64 -1.18
CA TYR A 129 9.76 -0.93 -0.65
C TYR A 129 9.66 -0.85 0.88
N ASN A 130 10.70 -1.30 1.56
CA ASN A 130 10.86 -1.10 3.00
C ASN A 130 11.86 0.04 3.25
N PRO A 131 11.41 1.26 3.57
CA PRO A 131 12.29 2.41 3.78
C PRO A 131 13.20 2.27 4.99
N CYS A 132 12.85 1.42 5.97
CA CYS A 132 13.65 1.24 7.18
C CYS A 132 14.94 0.46 6.91
N ILE A 133 14.85 -0.60 6.11
CA ILE A 133 15.99 -1.46 5.77
C ILE A 133 16.51 -1.25 4.36
N LYS A 134 15.89 -0.34 3.58
CA LYS A 134 16.25 -0.01 2.20
C LYS A 134 16.24 -1.21 1.25
N THR A 135 15.41 -2.21 1.55
CA THR A 135 15.18 -3.35 0.66
C THR A 135 13.95 -3.11 -0.20
N HIS A 136 13.89 -3.82 -1.31
CA HIS A 136 12.77 -3.77 -2.23
C HIS A 136 12.56 -5.13 -2.90
N ARG A 137 11.36 -5.33 -3.43
CA ARG A 137 11.02 -6.49 -4.26
C ARG A 137 10.13 -6.03 -5.39
N LEU A 138 10.51 -6.38 -6.62
CA LEU A 138 9.65 -6.19 -7.79
C LEU A 138 8.53 -7.24 -7.75
N ILE A 139 7.31 -6.82 -8.05
CA ILE A 139 6.19 -7.74 -8.22
C ILE A 139 6.17 -8.16 -9.69
N PRO A 140 6.11 -9.47 -9.99
CA PRO A 140 6.05 -9.94 -11.36
C PRO A 140 4.82 -9.35 -12.05
N HIS A 141 5.01 -8.88 -13.28
CA HIS A 141 3.91 -8.44 -14.11
C HIS A 141 2.95 -9.62 -14.30
N PHE A 142 1.66 -9.38 -14.09
CA PHE A 142 0.67 -10.39 -14.47
C PHE A 142 0.52 -10.39 -15.97
N LEU A 143 1.07 -11.42 -16.61
CA LEU A 143 0.73 -11.77 -17.97
C LEU A 143 -0.36 -12.84 -17.86
N PRO A 144 -1.60 -12.58 -18.28
CA PRO A 144 -2.58 -13.66 -18.46
C PRO A 144 -1.95 -14.73 -19.37
N SER A 145 -2.17 -16.00 -19.05
CA SER A 145 -1.59 -17.15 -19.74
C SER A 145 -2.01 -17.28 -21.22
N ASP A 146 -2.99 -16.50 -21.66
CA ASP A 146 -3.41 -16.43 -23.05
C ASP A 146 -2.84 -15.15 -23.69
N ASP A 147 -2.04 -15.33 -24.74
CA ASP A 147 -1.51 -14.30 -25.65
C ASP A 147 -2.60 -13.38 -26.28
N THR A 148 -3.87 -13.56 -25.93
CA THR A 148 -5.01 -12.73 -26.33
C THR A 148 -5.29 -11.53 -25.42
N ASN A 149 -4.55 -11.34 -24.32
CA ASN A 149 -4.68 -10.14 -23.48
C ASN A 149 -3.39 -9.31 -23.44
N PRO A 150 -2.94 -8.74 -24.58
CA PRO A 150 -2.21 -7.51 -24.48
C PRO A 150 -3.17 -6.51 -23.84
N LEU A 151 -2.69 -5.62 -22.99
CA LEU A 151 -3.41 -4.38 -22.64
C LEU A 151 -4.21 -3.93 -23.86
N LEU A 152 -5.54 -4.01 -23.84
CA LEU A 152 -6.45 -3.57 -24.91
C LEU A 152 -5.80 -2.37 -25.60
N GLU A 153 -5.16 -2.64 -26.74
CA GLU A 153 -4.23 -1.72 -27.38
C GLU A 153 -5.02 -0.46 -27.64
N ILE A 154 -4.84 0.56 -26.80
CA ILE A 154 -5.37 1.93 -26.86
C ILE A 154 -6.42 2.07 -27.95
N THR A 155 -7.53 1.32 -27.83
CA THR A 155 -8.44 1.23 -28.96
C THR A 155 -9.24 2.52 -28.87
N PRO A 156 -9.21 3.40 -29.88
CA PRO A 156 -9.80 4.72 -29.76
C PRO A 156 -11.25 4.62 -29.26
N GLY A 157 -11.53 5.21 -28.11
CA GLY A 157 -12.85 5.18 -27.46
C GLY A 157 -12.99 4.23 -26.26
N TYR A 158 -11.97 3.45 -25.91
CA TYR A 158 -11.94 2.68 -24.67
C TYR A 158 -11.32 3.46 -23.50
N ILE A 159 -11.97 3.42 -22.34
CA ILE A 159 -11.41 3.90 -21.06
C ILE A 159 -10.96 2.67 -20.27
N ASN A 160 -9.65 2.55 -20.06
CA ASN A 160 -9.05 1.51 -19.25
C ASN A 160 -8.74 2.05 -17.85
N VAL A 161 -9.32 1.43 -16.84
CA VAL A 161 -9.13 1.78 -15.43
C VAL A 161 -8.47 0.62 -14.72
N VAL A 162 -7.37 0.90 -14.01
CA VAL A 162 -6.72 -0.06 -13.12
C VAL A 162 -6.52 0.54 -11.74
N VAL A 163 -6.99 -0.18 -10.72
CA VAL A 163 -6.78 0.16 -9.31
C VAL A 163 -6.13 -0.99 -8.58
N PHE A 164 -5.41 -0.64 -7.53
CA PHE A 164 -4.68 -1.58 -6.70
C PHE A 164 -5.03 -1.36 -5.24
N GLY A 165 -4.88 -2.41 -4.44
CA GLY A 165 -4.86 -2.32 -2.99
C GLY A 165 -3.80 -3.26 -2.44
N PHE A 166 -3.12 -2.83 -1.37
CA PHE A 166 -2.04 -3.59 -0.76
C PHE A 166 -2.31 -3.79 0.73
N GLY A 167 -2.10 -5.01 1.21
CA GLY A 167 -2.22 -5.29 2.63
C GLY A 167 -1.63 -6.63 3.05
N TYR A 168 -1.83 -6.94 4.32
CA TYR A 168 -1.35 -8.14 4.98
C TYR A 168 -2.55 -8.97 5.44
N ASP A 169 -2.49 -10.27 5.18
CA ASP A 169 -3.42 -11.29 5.66
C ASP A 169 -2.76 -12.03 6.81
N SER A 170 -3.19 -11.75 8.03
CA SER A 170 -2.62 -12.36 9.24
C SER A 170 -2.92 -13.84 9.36
N ARG A 171 -3.99 -14.32 8.71
CA ARG A 171 -4.37 -15.74 8.75
C ARG A 171 -3.41 -16.60 7.93
N SER A 172 -2.91 -16.08 6.81
CA SER A 172 -1.97 -16.80 5.94
C SER A 172 -0.51 -16.34 6.08
N ASP A 173 -0.25 -15.35 6.94
CA ASP A 173 1.05 -14.69 7.13
C ASP A 173 1.62 -14.23 5.78
N ASP A 174 0.80 -13.53 5.00
CA ASP A 174 1.13 -13.17 3.62
C ASP A 174 0.79 -11.72 3.32
N TYR A 175 1.64 -11.07 2.53
CA TYR A 175 1.32 -9.79 1.94
C TYR A 175 0.63 -10.02 0.61
N LYS A 176 -0.56 -9.43 0.46
CA LYS A 176 -1.38 -9.58 -0.72
C LYS A 176 -1.53 -8.25 -1.45
N MET A 177 -1.54 -8.32 -2.76
CA MET A 177 -1.85 -7.19 -3.63
C MET A 177 -3.03 -7.51 -4.50
N MET A 178 -4.10 -6.74 -4.33
CA MET A 178 -5.25 -6.81 -5.21
C MET A 178 -5.05 -5.89 -6.41
N ARG A 179 -5.45 -6.36 -7.58
CA ARG A 179 -5.60 -5.59 -8.81
C ARG A 179 -7.02 -5.74 -9.32
N MET A 180 -7.65 -4.63 -9.68
CA MET A 180 -8.92 -4.64 -10.43
C MET A 180 -8.75 -3.83 -11.71
N ILE A 181 -9.16 -4.42 -12.83
CA ILE A 181 -9.14 -3.82 -14.16
C ILE A 181 -10.57 -3.69 -14.66
N GLU A 182 -10.89 -2.56 -15.27
CA GLU A 182 -12.14 -2.35 -15.98
C GLU A 182 -11.89 -1.59 -17.29
N ALA A 183 -12.37 -2.15 -18.40
CA ALA A 183 -12.39 -1.47 -19.69
C ALA A 183 -13.82 -1.08 -20.06
N ARG A 184 -13.99 0.13 -20.58
CA ARG A 184 -15.30 0.69 -20.96
C ARG A 184 -15.29 1.19 -22.38
N MET A 185 -16.37 0.96 -23.10
CA MET A 185 -16.67 1.60 -24.38
C MET A 185 -18.02 2.31 -24.30
N ARG A 186 -18.09 3.60 -24.65
CA ARG A 186 -19.35 4.39 -24.60
C ARG A 186 -20.12 4.26 -23.27
N ASN A 187 -19.39 4.26 -22.14
CA ASN A 187 -19.90 4.08 -20.76
C ASN A 187 -20.48 2.70 -20.43
N MET A 188 -20.35 1.70 -21.32
CA MET A 188 -20.65 0.30 -21.02
C MET A 188 -19.35 -0.44 -20.66
N VAL A 189 -19.40 -1.26 -19.61
CA VAL A 189 -18.28 -2.12 -19.22
C VAL A 189 -18.16 -3.25 -20.23
N SER A 190 -17.03 -3.31 -20.93
CA SER A 190 -16.73 -4.37 -21.90
C SER A 190 -15.90 -5.50 -21.28
N TYR A 191 -15.13 -5.17 -20.24
CA TYR A 191 -14.23 -6.11 -19.57
C TYR A 191 -14.07 -5.73 -18.11
N ARG A 192 -14.07 -6.73 -17.23
CA ARG A 192 -13.73 -6.57 -15.82
C ARG A 192 -12.94 -7.79 -15.36
N GLU A 193 -11.87 -7.56 -14.63
CA GLU A 193 -11.05 -8.60 -14.02
C GLU A 193 -10.62 -8.16 -12.63
N SER A 194 -10.67 -9.09 -11.68
CA SER A 194 -10.03 -8.93 -10.39
C SER A 194 -9.01 -10.05 -10.18
N SER A 195 -7.86 -9.72 -9.60
CA SER A 195 -6.85 -10.69 -9.23
C SER A 195 -6.16 -10.29 -7.93
N VAL A 196 -5.59 -11.27 -7.25
CA VAL A 196 -4.76 -11.07 -6.07
C VAL A 196 -3.42 -11.74 -6.26
N TYR A 197 -2.36 -11.02 -5.94
CA TYR A 197 -1.01 -11.52 -5.87
C TYR A 197 -0.69 -11.93 -4.44
N SER A 198 -0.14 -13.14 -4.27
CA SER A 198 0.42 -13.63 -3.01
C SER A 198 1.94 -13.44 -3.04
N MET A 199 2.49 -12.79 -2.01
CA MET A 199 3.93 -12.60 -1.89
C MET A 199 4.65 -13.88 -1.46
N ARG A 200 3.99 -14.70 -0.66
CA ARG A 200 4.46 -16.02 -0.22
C ARG A 200 4.52 -17.00 -1.38
N ASP A 201 3.46 -17.03 -2.20
CA ASP A 201 3.32 -18.00 -3.29
C ASP A 201 3.88 -17.47 -4.62
N ASP A 202 4.41 -16.22 -4.63
CA ASP A 202 5.03 -15.53 -5.77
C ASP A 202 4.20 -15.59 -7.06
N SER A 203 2.88 -15.54 -6.92
CA SER A 203 1.96 -15.80 -8.02
C SER A 203 0.67 -15.01 -7.90
N TRP A 204 0.05 -14.78 -9.05
CA TRP A 204 -1.24 -14.14 -9.16
C TRP A 204 -2.35 -15.18 -9.28
N LYS A 205 -3.46 -14.91 -8.61
CA LYS A 205 -4.69 -15.68 -8.66
C LYS A 205 -5.81 -14.80 -9.20
N LEU A 206 -6.52 -15.29 -10.22
CA LEU A 206 -7.75 -14.66 -10.71
C LEU A 206 -8.86 -14.85 -9.68
N LEU A 207 -9.66 -13.81 -9.49
CA LEU A 207 -10.77 -13.79 -8.54
C LEU A 207 -12.09 -13.66 -9.29
N ILE A 208 -13.09 -14.36 -8.77
CA ILE A 208 -14.48 -14.26 -9.22
C ILE A 208 -15.19 -13.34 -8.24
N ASP A 209 -15.82 -12.29 -8.76
CA ASP A 209 -16.65 -11.39 -7.97
C ASP A 209 -18.12 -11.80 -8.10
N GLU A 210 -18.66 -12.35 -7.02
CA GLU A 210 -20.03 -12.88 -6.96
C GLU A 210 -21.08 -11.83 -6.59
N THR A 211 -20.67 -10.59 -6.31
CA THR A 211 -21.59 -9.55 -5.81
C THR A 211 -22.61 -9.07 -6.85
N ASN A 212 -22.35 -9.33 -8.14
CA ASN A 212 -23.24 -9.07 -9.27
C ASN A 212 -23.86 -7.64 -9.29
N THR A 213 -23.05 -6.64 -8.94
CA THR A 213 -23.47 -5.23 -8.95
C THR A 213 -23.07 -4.51 -10.24
N MET A 214 -23.81 -3.44 -10.55
CA MET A 214 -23.51 -2.50 -11.64
C MET A 214 -22.74 -1.29 -11.08
N GLU A 215 -21.55 -1.53 -10.54
CA GLU A 215 -20.60 -0.50 -10.13
C GLU A 215 -19.55 -0.20 -11.20
N TYR A 216 -18.79 0.85 -11.01
CA TYR A 216 -17.77 1.36 -11.93
C TYR A 216 -16.52 1.73 -11.14
N ILE A 217 -15.37 1.15 -11.50
CA ILE A 217 -14.09 1.48 -10.86
C ILE A 217 -13.68 2.94 -11.16
N LEU A 218 -13.18 3.67 -10.17
CA LEU A 218 -12.69 5.04 -10.35
C LEU A 218 -11.16 5.05 -10.50
N GLN A 219 -10.61 5.82 -11.45
CA GLN A 219 -9.16 5.85 -11.73
C GLN A 219 -8.29 6.22 -10.52
N ASN A 220 -8.83 7.01 -9.60
CA ASN A 220 -8.16 7.44 -8.37
C ASN A 220 -8.65 6.66 -7.13
N GLY A 221 -9.48 5.62 -7.31
CA GLY A 221 -10.05 4.81 -6.24
C GLY A 221 -9.13 3.69 -5.77
N MET A 222 -7.89 4.01 -5.39
CA MET A 222 -6.97 3.02 -4.82
C MET A 222 -7.54 2.44 -3.52
N GLY A 223 -7.23 1.16 -3.28
CA GLY A 223 -7.72 0.43 -2.12
C GLY A 223 -7.03 0.88 -0.85
N VAL A 224 -7.82 1.30 0.13
CA VAL A 224 -7.34 1.62 1.48
C VAL A 224 -7.54 0.42 2.39
N LEU A 225 -6.45 -0.03 3.01
CA LEU A 225 -6.48 -1.14 3.96
C LEU A 225 -7.02 -0.68 5.31
N SER A 226 -8.00 -1.39 5.86
CA SER A 226 -8.44 -1.27 7.24
C SER A 226 -8.94 -2.63 7.73
N ASN A 227 -8.46 -3.09 8.88
CA ASN A 227 -8.82 -4.39 9.46
C ASN A 227 -8.72 -5.56 8.46
N GLU A 228 -7.63 -5.61 7.70
CA GLU A 228 -7.36 -6.65 6.68
C GLU A 228 -8.40 -6.71 5.53
N VAL A 229 -9.19 -5.65 5.40
CA VAL A 229 -10.13 -5.43 4.29
C VAL A 229 -9.66 -4.23 3.48
N LEU A 230 -9.54 -4.41 2.17
CA LEU A 230 -9.29 -3.34 1.21
C LEU A 230 -10.61 -2.66 0.86
N HIS A 231 -10.65 -1.34 0.96
CA HIS A 231 -11.83 -0.51 0.69
C HIS A 231 -11.57 0.37 -0.52
N PHE A 232 -12.39 0.23 -1.55
CA PHE A 232 -12.29 0.94 -2.81
C PHE A 232 -13.52 1.82 -3.01
N VAL A 233 -13.31 3.11 -3.28
CA VAL A 233 -14.41 3.99 -3.68
C VAL A 233 -14.76 3.70 -5.15
N VAL A 234 -16.00 3.29 -5.39
CA VAL A 234 -16.53 2.98 -6.71
C VAL A 234 -17.80 3.79 -6.97
N ALA A 235 -18.15 3.99 -8.24
CA ALA A 235 -19.43 4.57 -8.61
C ALA A 235 -20.46 3.45 -8.80
N GLY A 236 -21.42 3.34 -7.90
CA GLY A 236 -22.52 2.39 -7.98
C GLY A 236 -23.60 2.78 -9.01
N PRO A 237 -24.76 2.11 -8.96
CA PRO A 237 -25.89 2.42 -9.81
C PRO A 237 -26.28 3.91 -9.73
N ASN A 238 -26.61 4.51 -10.87
CA ASN A 238 -26.87 5.95 -11.01
C ASN A 238 -25.72 6.86 -10.56
N TYR A 239 -24.47 6.37 -10.63
CA TYR A 239 -23.26 7.09 -10.21
C TYR A 239 -23.22 7.49 -8.74
N LYS A 240 -24.03 6.84 -7.88
CA LYS A 240 -23.97 7.05 -6.44
C LYS A 240 -22.69 6.42 -5.89
N PRO A 241 -21.89 7.13 -5.08
CA PRO A 241 -20.66 6.56 -4.55
C PRO A 241 -20.96 5.39 -3.59
N LEU A 242 -20.19 4.31 -3.71
CA LEU A 242 -20.23 3.11 -2.87
C LEU A 242 -18.80 2.75 -2.46
N ILE A 243 -18.68 1.95 -1.39
CA ILE A 243 -17.41 1.36 -1.00
C ILE A 243 -17.46 -0.12 -1.28
N LYS A 244 -16.65 -0.57 -2.23
CA LYS A 244 -16.41 -1.99 -2.51
C LYS A 244 -15.30 -2.47 -1.59
N CYS A 245 -15.54 -3.60 -0.95
CA CYS A 245 -14.63 -4.21 0.01
C CYS A 245 -14.10 -5.52 -0.54
N TYR A 246 -12.83 -5.81 -0.27
CA TYR A 246 -12.23 -7.12 -0.49
C TYR A 246 -11.48 -7.54 0.76
N ASN A 247 -11.93 -8.64 1.37
CA ASN A 247 -11.32 -9.17 2.59
C ASN A 247 -10.16 -10.09 2.22
N LEU A 248 -8.96 -9.77 2.71
CA LEU A 248 -7.73 -10.48 2.34
C LEU A 248 -7.66 -11.90 2.92
N CYS A 249 -8.32 -12.16 4.05
CA CYS A 249 -8.26 -13.42 4.78
C CYS A 249 -9.16 -14.51 4.19
N ASN A 250 -10.36 -14.13 3.76
CA ASN A 250 -11.34 -15.06 3.19
C ASN A 250 -11.51 -14.88 1.68
N GLU A 251 -10.87 -13.88 1.08
CA GLU A 251 -10.88 -13.60 -0.36
C GLU A 251 -12.28 -13.33 -0.93
N THR A 252 -13.15 -12.73 -0.12
CA THR A 252 -14.52 -12.39 -0.53
C THR A 252 -14.71 -10.90 -0.80
N PHE A 253 -15.56 -10.61 -1.78
CA PHE A 253 -16.04 -9.26 -2.05
C PHE A 253 -17.30 -8.92 -1.24
N SER A 254 -17.43 -7.66 -0.85
CA SER A 254 -18.66 -7.14 -0.25
C SER A 254 -18.80 -5.65 -0.53
N PHE A 255 -19.91 -5.07 -0.06
CA PHE A 255 -20.13 -3.63 -0.11
C PHE A 255 -20.46 -3.09 1.27
N VAL A 256 -20.03 -1.86 1.52
CA VAL A 256 -20.48 -1.07 2.67
C VAL A 256 -21.01 0.27 2.19
N ASN A 257 -22.04 0.76 2.89
CA ASN A 257 -22.58 2.08 2.64
C ASN A 257 -21.57 3.15 3.03
N LEU A 258 -21.64 4.29 2.37
CA LEU A 258 -20.90 5.47 2.81
C LEU A 258 -21.35 5.86 4.22
N PRO A 259 -20.44 6.39 5.04
CA PRO A 259 -20.83 6.93 6.33
C PRO A 259 -21.86 8.06 6.14
N ASN A 260 -22.86 8.13 7.02
CA ASN A 260 -23.84 9.22 7.02
C ASN A 260 -23.13 10.53 7.42
N TYR A 261 -22.81 11.38 6.43
CA TYR A 261 -22.16 12.67 6.66
C TYR A 261 -23.11 13.75 7.22
N ASN A 262 -24.41 13.48 7.24
CA ASN A 262 -25.43 14.39 7.74
C ASN A 262 -25.47 14.34 9.27
N GLU A 263 -24.65 15.18 9.91
CA GLU A 263 -24.98 16.00 11.10
C GLU A 263 -23.70 16.58 11.76
N ASN A 264 -22.61 15.81 11.76
CA ASN A 264 -21.43 16.08 12.61
C ASN A 264 -20.19 16.63 11.88
N PHE A 265 -20.23 16.85 10.57
CA PHE A 265 -19.10 17.38 9.81
C PHE A 265 -19.50 18.61 9.01
N SER A 266 -18.67 19.65 9.06
CA SER A 266 -18.79 20.83 8.20
C SER A 266 -17.71 20.76 7.13
N ARG A 267 -18.10 20.98 5.88
CA ARG A 267 -17.15 21.12 4.77
C ARG A 267 -16.46 22.48 4.85
N LYS A 268 -15.12 22.50 4.90
CA LYS A 268 -14.31 23.73 4.84
C LYS A 268 -13.32 23.59 3.68
N GLY A 269 -13.69 24.10 2.51
CA GLY A 269 -12.97 23.85 1.26
C GLY A 269 -13.12 22.39 0.80
N ASP A 270 -11.99 21.73 0.51
CA ASP A 270 -11.94 20.32 0.11
C ASP A 270 -11.77 19.34 1.29
N VAL A 271 -11.76 19.86 2.52
CA VAL A 271 -11.59 19.06 3.73
C VAL A 271 -12.88 19.03 4.54
N PHE A 272 -13.25 17.84 5.01
CA PHE A 272 -14.34 17.65 5.97
C PHE A 272 -13.79 17.77 7.38
N VAL A 273 -14.33 18.71 8.16
CA VAL A 273 -13.92 18.96 9.54
C VAL A 273 -15.05 18.52 10.46
N ARG A 274 -14.71 17.72 11.48
CA ARG A 274 -15.67 17.33 12.52
C ARG A 274 -16.10 18.60 13.27
N LYS A 275 -17.41 18.83 13.38
CA LYS A 275 -17.95 19.91 14.21
C LYS A 275 -17.51 19.66 15.65
N PRO A 276 -17.02 20.68 16.37
CA PRO A 276 -16.81 20.55 17.82
C PRO A 276 -18.14 20.16 18.46
N ALA A 277 -18.06 19.24 19.44
CA ALA A 277 -19.20 18.83 20.25
C ALA A 277 -19.72 19.99 21.11
#